data_AF-A0A9Q0L1U9-F1
#
_entry.id   AF-A0A9Q0L1U9-F1
#
_cell.length_a   1.000
_cell.length_b   1.000
_cell.length_c   1.000
_cell.angle_alpha   90.00
_cell.angle_beta   90.00
_cell.angle_gamma   90.00
#
_symmetry.space_group_name_H-M   'P 1'
#
loop_
_entity.id
_entity.type
_entity.pdbx_description
1 polymer ?
#
loop_
_entity_poly.entity_id
_entity_poly.type
_entity_poly.pdbx_seq_one_letter_code
_entity_poly.pdbx_strand_id
1 'polypeptide(L)'
;MEAQSLFSGIFLTSATPLLQKPGKSSVVRLASSSSSFIESQKSVTRKTHYTSKLVSQKVGTRKILECRNGVEVAGEVAESGKVSTSGVRRKKLAAFVSGGGSNFRSIQEATVRGSVHGDVVVLVTNKPDCGGAEFARDCGIPVILFPKIKDAPEGLSSTNLITSLRKFEVDIILLAGYLKLIPVELVRAYPRSILNIHPSLLPAFGGKGCFGMKVHKAVIASGARYSGPTIHFVDENYDTGRILAQRVVPVLANDTAEELAKRVLHEEHQLYVEVTAALCEEPL
;
A
#
# COMPACT_ATOMS: atom_id res chain seq x y z
N MET A 1 63.08 -39.18 9.74
CA MET A 1 62.28 -40.40 9.88
C MET A 1 60.87 -40.07 9.41
N GLU A 2 60.50 -40.65 8.26
CA GLU A 2 59.17 -41.15 7.82
C GLU A 2 57.87 -40.45 8.28
N ALA A 3 56.78 -40.40 7.51
CA ALA A 3 56.47 -40.68 6.10
C ALA A 3 55.04 -40.19 5.80
N GLN A 4 54.77 -40.10 4.50
CA GLN A 4 53.60 -39.69 3.71
C GLN A 4 52.25 -40.39 4.01
N SER A 5 51.14 -39.76 3.57
CA SER A 5 50.07 -40.32 2.69
C SER A 5 48.81 -39.43 2.75
N LEU A 6 48.44 -38.58 1.78
CA LEU A 6 47.82 -38.79 0.45
C LEU A 6 46.52 -39.63 0.43
N PHE A 7 45.40 -38.98 0.10
CA PHE A 7 44.41 -39.57 -0.82
C PHE A 7 43.72 -38.46 -1.64
N SER A 8 43.90 -38.57 -2.96
CA SER A 8 43.20 -37.83 -4.00
C SER A 8 41.97 -38.60 -4.46
N GLY A 9 40.99 -37.89 -5.04
CA GLY A 9 40.59 -38.27 -6.41
C GLY A 9 39.10 -38.51 -6.71
N ILE A 10 38.66 -37.70 -7.67
CA ILE A 10 37.97 -38.09 -8.93
C ILE A 10 36.46 -37.81 -9.04
N PHE A 11 36.16 -37.27 -10.21
CA PHE A 11 34.96 -36.66 -10.76
C PHE A 11 34.37 -37.57 -11.86
N LEU A 12 33.09 -37.32 -12.19
CA LEU A 12 32.46 -37.34 -13.53
C LEU A 12 31.64 -38.57 -14.03
N THR A 13 30.47 -38.23 -14.59
CA THR A 13 29.64 -38.89 -15.65
C THR A 13 28.76 -40.10 -15.24
N SER A 14 27.59 -40.42 -15.82
CA SER A 14 26.80 -39.95 -16.98
C SER A 14 25.35 -40.50 -16.94
N ALA A 15 24.48 -39.90 -17.78
CA ALA A 15 23.42 -40.51 -18.60
C ALA A 15 22.10 -41.08 -18.01
N THR A 16 21.01 -40.46 -18.47
CA THR A 16 19.63 -40.96 -18.64
C THR A 16 19.52 -42.19 -19.55
N PRO A 17 18.43 -43.00 -19.45
CA PRO A 17 17.39 -42.93 -20.48
C PRO A 17 15.92 -43.09 -19.98
N LEU A 18 15.02 -42.74 -20.90
CA LEU A 18 13.54 -42.78 -20.88
C LEU A 18 12.94 -44.20 -20.78
N LEU A 19 11.73 -44.34 -20.22
CA LEU A 19 10.75 -45.36 -20.65
C LEU A 19 9.29 -45.00 -20.30
N GLN A 20 8.41 -45.46 -21.18
CA GLN A 20 7.02 -45.04 -21.46
C GLN A 20 5.94 -45.56 -20.50
N LYS A 21 4.76 -44.90 -20.55
CA LYS A 21 3.44 -45.36 -20.05
C LYS A 21 2.94 -46.61 -20.78
N PRO A 22 2.01 -47.38 -20.17
CA PRO A 22 0.57 -47.29 -20.51
C PRO A 22 -0.30 -47.35 -19.23
N GLY A 23 -1.60 -47.06 -19.14
CA GLY A 23 -2.69 -46.78 -20.08
C GLY A 23 -3.99 -47.36 -19.49
N LYS A 24 -5.08 -46.55 -19.46
CA LYS A 24 -6.52 -46.92 -19.28
C LYS A 24 -6.89 -47.54 -17.92
N SER A 25 -8.11 -47.52 -17.39
CA SER A 25 -9.43 -46.91 -17.62
C SER A 25 -10.27 -47.47 -16.47
N SER A 26 -11.22 -46.73 -15.89
CA SER A 26 -12.47 -47.30 -15.36
C SER A 26 -13.39 -46.23 -14.79
N VAL A 27 -14.52 -46.10 -15.47
CA VAL A 27 -15.76 -45.45 -15.04
C VAL A 27 -16.42 -46.32 -13.98
N VAL A 28 -16.88 -45.73 -12.87
CA VAL A 28 -18.02 -46.25 -12.10
C VAL A 28 -18.93 -45.08 -11.72
N ARG A 29 -20.16 -45.12 -12.22
CA ARG A 29 -21.34 -44.39 -11.73
C ARG A 29 -22.16 -45.32 -10.82
N LEU A 30 -23.10 -44.71 -10.09
CA LEU A 30 -24.20 -45.26 -9.27
C LEU A 30 -23.84 -45.35 -7.78
N ALA A 31 -24.69 -44.98 -6.82
CA ALA A 31 -26.04 -44.43 -6.83
C ALA A 31 -26.35 -43.75 -5.49
N SER A 32 -27.42 -42.95 -5.53
CA SER A 32 -28.28 -42.48 -4.45
C SER A 32 -28.28 -43.26 -3.12
N SER A 33 -28.31 -42.53 -2.01
CA SER A 33 -29.35 -42.74 -1.00
C SER A 33 -29.59 -41.48 -0.18
N SER A 34 -30.86 -41.14 -0.11
CA SER A 34 -31.53 -40.22 0.78
C SER A 34 -31.44 -40.70 2.24
N SER A 35 -31.16 -39.80 3.18
CA SER A 35 -31.80 -39.85 4.50
C SER A 35 -31.97 -38.44 5.07
N SER A 36 -33.23 -38.07 5.16
CA SER A 36 -33.77 -37.02 6.00
C SER A 36 -33.56 -37.38 7.48
N PHE A 37 -33.00 -36.46 8.26
CA PHE A 37 -33.26 -36.40 9.69
C PHE A 37 -33.57 -34.95 10.09
N ILE A 38 -34.82 -34.79 10.52
CA ILE A 38 -35.39 -33.63 11.20
C ILE A 38 -35.08 -33.74 12.70
N GLU A 39 -35.21 -32.60 13.39
CA GLU A 39 -35.17 -32.35 14.85
C GLU A 39 -33.79 -32.08 15.48
N SER A 40 -33.61 -31.10 16.37
CA SER A 40 -34.58 -30.24 17.06
C SER A 40 -33.94 -28.88 17.36
N GLN A 41 -34.72 -27.81 17.20
CA GLN A 41 -34.41 -26.52 17.77
C GLN A 41 -34.46 -26.60 19.30
N LYS A 42 -33.38 -26.19 19.98
CA LYS A 42 -33.44 -25.74 21.37
C LYS A 42 -32.89 -24.32 21.45
N SER A 43 -33.81 -23.38 21.34
CA SER A 43 -33.63 -22.00 21.74
C SER A 43 -33.44 -21.93 23.25
N VAL A 44 -32.23 -21.60 23.70
CA VAL A 44 -31.96 -21.23 25.10
C VAL A 44 -32.00 -19.71 25.20
N THR A 45 -33.19 -19.18 25.51
CA THR A 45 -33.38 -17.80 25.95
C THR A 45 -32.79 -17.62 27.34
N ARG A 46 -31.62 -16.96 27.44
CA ARG A 46 -31.11 -16.43 28.71
C ARG A 46 -31.83 -15.11 29.01
N LYS A 47 -32.71 -15.14 30.01
CA LYS A 47 -33.30 -13.95 30.63
C LYS A 47 -32.19 -13.14 31.30
N THR A 48 -31.90 -11.95 30.80
CA THR A 48 -31.11 -10.95 31.49
C THR A 48 -32.03 -10.17 32.44
N HIS A 49 -31.91 -10.41 33.74
CA HIS A 49 -32.36 -9.47 34.76
C HIS A 49 -31.23 -8.46 34.98
N TYR A 50 -31.38 -7.25 34.46
CA TYR A 50 -30.60 -6.11 34.93
C TYR A 50 -31.54 -4.95 35.23
N THR A 51 -31.61 -4.63 36.51
CA THR A 51 -32.42 -3.57 37.12
C THR A 51 -31.92 -2.20 36.67
N SER A 52 -32.78 -1.41 36.00
CA SER A 52 -32.52 -0.01 35.68
C SER A 52 -32.59 0.84 36.96
N LYS A 53 -31.44 1.24 37.48
CA LYS A 53 -31.36 2.31 38.50
C LYS A 53 -31.54 3.64 37.78
N LEU A 54 -32.70 4.26 37.96
CA LEU A 54 -32.99 5.64 37.57
C LEU A 54 -32.06 6.58 38.35
N VAL A 55 -31.05 7.13 37.67
CA VAL A 55 -30.28 8.28 38.15
C VAL A 55 -30.88 9.51 37.49
N SER A 56 -31.59 10.31 38.30
CA SER A 56 -32.03 11.64 37.95
C SER A 56 -30.80 12.55 37.79
N GLN A 57 -30.50 12.97 36.56
CA GLN A 57 -29.57 14.06 36.31
C GLN A 57 -30.32 15.23 35.69
N LYS A 58 -30.17 16.38 36.35
CA LYS A 58 -30.76 17.67 36.03
C LYS A 58 -30.40 18.06 34.59
N VAL A 59 -31.45 18.34 33.80
CA VAL A 59 -31.35 18.97 32.48
C VAL A 59 -30.85 20.39 32.68
N GLY A 60 -29.56 20.62 32.41
CA GLY A 60 -29.00 21.96 32.29
C GLY A 60 -29.54 22.62 31.03
N THR A 61 -30.21 23.76 31.21
CA THR A 61 -30.63 24.66 30.14
C THR A 61 -29.43 25.05 29.27
N ARG A 62 -29.35 24.50 28.06
CA ARG A 62 -28.43 25.01 27.02
C ARG A 62 -28.93 26.37 26.57
N LYS A 63 -28.17 27.44 26.86
CA LYS A 63 -28.33 28.71 26.14
C LYS A 63 -27.93 28.45 24.69
N ILE A 64 -28.92 28.39 23.81
CA ILE A 64 -28.72 28.53 22.37
C ILE A 64 -28.37 30.00 22.15
N LEU A 65 -27.12 30.27 21.76
CA LEU A 65 -26.70 31.58 21.34
C LEU A 65 -27.16 31.75 19.88
N GLU A 66 -28.31 32.37 19.68
CA GLU A 66 -28.78 32.75 18.35
C GLU A 66 -28.02 34.01 17.89
N CYS A 67 -27.13 33.86 16.91
CA CYS A 67 -26.58 34.99 16.17
C CYS A 67 -27.63 35.50 15.18
N ARG A 68 -28.37 36.54 15.57
CA ARG A 68 -29.18 37.35 14.66
C ARG A 68 -28.30 38.38 13.97
N ASN A 69 -28.01 38.17 12.68
CA ASN A 69 -27.67 39.29 11.80
C ASN A 69 -28.75 39.38 10.72
N GLY A 70 -29.38 40.55 10.69
CA GLY A 70 -30.55 40.87 9.89
C GLY A 70 -30.29 40.81 8.39
N VAL A 71 -31.34 40.40 7.69
CA VAL A 71 -31.47 40.56 6.24
C VAL A 71 -31.93 41.99 6.00
N GLU A 72 -31.10 42.80 5.34
CA GLU A 72 -31.58 43.93 4.56
C GLU A 72 -31.51 43.55 3.08
N VAL A 73 -32.66 43.65 2.41
CA VAL A 73 -32.80 43.48 0.97
C VAL A 73 -32.55 44.85 0.34
N ALA A 74 -31.50 44.97 -0.46
CA ALA A 74 -31.35 46.09 -1.38
C ALA A 74 -30.56 45.68 -2.64
N GLY A 75 -31.26 45.74 -3.78
CA GLY A 75 -30.73 46.16 -5.08
C GLY A 75 -29.76 45.23 -5.82
N GLU A 76 -30.25 44.65 -6.92
CA GLU A 76 -29.38 44.23 -8.03
C GLU A 76 -28.54 45.40 -8.52
N VAL A 77 -27.21 45.25 -8.50
CA VAL A 77 -26.34 45.82 -9.52
C VAL A 77 -25.31 44.76 -9.86
N ALA A 78 -25.36 44.29 -11.11
CA ALA A 78 -24.38 43.38 -11.67
C ALA A 78 -23.03 44.09 -11.77
N GLU A 79 -22.07 43.68 -10.94
CA GLU A 79 -20.67 44.04 -11.13
C GLU A 79 -19.86 42.75 -11.23
N SER A 80 -19.27 42.58 -12.40
CA SER A 80 -18.51 41.41 -12.83
C SER A 80 -17.17 41.36 -12.08
N GLY A 81 -17.23 41.00 -10.79
CA GLY A 81 -16.07 40.75 -9.96
C GLY A 81 -15.45 39.42 -10.32
N LYS A 82 -14.40 39.45 -11.14
CA LYS A 82 -13.52 38.31 -11.40
C LYS A 82 -12.82 37.96 -10.08
N VAL A 83 -13.40 37.06 -9.29
CA VAL A 83 -12.71 36.40 -8.18
C VAL A 83 -11.58 35.61 -8.82
N SER A 84 -10.38 36.18 -8.81
CA SER A 84 -9.17 35.44 -9.12
C SER A 84 -8.98 34.42 -8.00
N THR A 85 -9.56 33.23 -8.16
CA THR A 85 -9.07 32.06 -7.45
C THR A 85 -7.61 31.93 -7.89
N SER A 86 -6.67 32.31 -7.03
CA SER A 86 -5.27 31.95 -7.19
C SER A 86 -5.25 30.43 -7.16
N GLY A 87 -5.41 29.81 -8.33
CA GLY A 87 -5.50 28.36 -8.46
C GLY A 87 -4.24 27.78 -7.85
N VAL A 88 -4.38 27.07 -6.73
CA VAL A 88 -3.29 26.26 -6.21
C VAL A 88 -2.84 25.40 -7.38
N ARG A 89 -1.55 25.38 -7.70
CA ARG A 89 -1.07 24.53 -8.80
C ARG A 89 -1.23 23.06 -8.38
N ARG A 90 -1.64 22.19 -9.29
CA ARG A 90 -1.65 20.74 -9.03
C ARG A 90 -0.21 20.26 -8.82
N LYS A 91 0.04 19.50 -7.75
CA LYS A 91 1.37 18.96 -7.48
C LYS A 91 1.75 17.90 -8.51
N LYS A 92 3.03 17.81 -8.86
CA LYS A 92 3.57 16.80 -9.76
C LYS A 92 4.10 15.62 -8.96
N LEU A 93 3.52 14.45 -9.19
CA LEU A 93 3.79 13.22 -8.43
C LEU A 93 4.61 12.26 -9.27
N ALA A 94 5.60 11.61 -8.64
CA ALA A 94 6.29 10.45 -9.21
C ALA A 94 5.92 9.20 -8.41
N ALA A 95 5.44 8.16 -9.07
CA ALA A 95 5.14 6.88 -8.43
C ALA A 95 6.26 5.87 -8.64
N PHE A 96 6.73 5.21 -7.58
CA PHE A 96 7.77 4.19 -7.65
C PHE A 96 7.17 2.81 -7.34
N VAL A 97 7.39 1.82 -8.21
CA VAL A 97 6.78 0.49 -8.09
C VAL A 97 7.74 -0.64 -8.47
N SER A 98 7.51 -1.84 -7.93
CA SER A 98 8.27 -3.06 -8.30
C SER A 98 7.37 -4.26 -8.64
N GLY A 99 6.06 -4.07 -8.70
CA GLY A 99 5.06 -5.14 -8.78
C GLY A 99 3.75 -4.69 -9.44
N GLY A 100 2.60 -5.21 -8.98
CA GLY A 100 1.29 -4.96 -9.60
C GLY A 100 0.78 -3.52 -9.51
N GLY A 101 1.32 -2.70 -8.61
CA GLY A 101 1.05 -1.26 -8.54
C GLY A 101 -0.36 -0.89 -8.07
N SER A 102 -1.02 -1.69 -7.22
CA SER A 102 -2.40 -1.40 -6.77
C SER A 102 -2.53 -0.11 -5.94
N ASN A 103 -1.52 0.22 -5.12
CA ASN A 103 -1.43 1.52 -4.45
C ASN A 103 -1.32 2.68 -5.47
N PHE A 104 -0.45 2.54 -6.48
CA PHE A 104 -0.32 3.51 -7.56
C PHE A 104 -1.63 3.68 -8.34
N ARG A 105 -2.33 2.59 -8.68
CA ARG A 105 -3.64 2.63 -9.34
C ARG A 105 -4.66 3.41 -8.52
N SER A 106 -4.73 3.17 -7.22
CA SER A 106 -5.64 3.89 -6.32
C SER A 106 -5.38 5.39 -6.30
N ILE A 107 -4.09 5.79 -6.24
CA ILE A 107 -3.69 7.21 -6.32
C ILE A 107 -4.05 7.79 -7.68
N GLN A 108 -3.73 7.09 -8.78
CA GLN A 108 -4.01 7.57 -10.14
C GLN A 108 -5.52 7.73 -10.41
N GLU A 109 -6.35 6.82 -9.89
CA GLU A 109 -7.80 6.99 -9.97
C GLU A 109 -8.27 8.22 -9.18
N ALA A 110 -7.69 8.47 -8.00
CA ALA A 110 -8.03 9.62 -7.18
C ALA A 110 -7.58 10.95 -7.79
N THR A 111 -6.43 10.99 -8.48
CA THR A 111 -5.96 12.19 -9.20
C THR A 111 -6.88 12.52 -10.39
N VAL A 112 -7.31 11.50 -11.14
CA VAL A 112 -8.24 11.63 -12.28
C VAL A 112 -9.64 12.07 -11.81
N ARG A 113 -10.13 11.54 -10.70
CA ARG A 113 -11.41 11.96 -10.10
C ARG A 113 -11.35 13.35 -9.45
N GLY A 114 -10.15 13.91 -9.28
CA GLY A 114 -9.95 15.23 -8.67
C GLY A 114 -9.94 15.25 -7.14
N SER A 115 -10.07 14.10 -6.47
CA SER A 115 -9.98 14.02 -4.99
C SER A 115 -8.54 14.13 -4.48
N VAL A 116 -7.55 13.90 -5.34
CA VAL A 116 -6.16 14.27 -5.10
C VAL A 116 -5.80 15.41 -6.03
N HIS A 117 -5.39 16.55 -5.47
CA HIS A 117 -5.02 17.76 -6.22
C HIS A 117 -3.58 17.70 -6.77
N GLY A 118 -3.24 16.61 -7.46
CA GLY A 118 -1.93 16.37 -8.06
C GLY A 118 -2.02 15.45 -9.28
N ASP A 119 -0.96 15.41 -10.10
CA ASP A 119 -0.86 14.60 -11.31
C ASP A 119 0.30 13.64 -11.21
N VAL A 120 0.07 12.34 -11.45
CA VAL A 120 1.19 11.39 -11.62
C VAL A 120 1.80 11.60 -13.00
N VAL A 121 2.99 12.18 -13.04
CA VAL A 121 3.66 12.57 -14.29
C VAL A 121 4.73 11.61 -14.76
N VAL A 122 5.20 10.73 -13.86
CA VAL A 122 6.18 9.72 -14.19
C VAL A 122 6.07 8.54 -13.25
N LEU A 123 6.24 7.33 -13.79
CA LEU A 123 6.41 6.11 -13.02
C LEU A 123 7.89 5.68 -13.07
N VAL A 124 8.45 5.30 -11.92
CA VAL A 124 9.78 4.72 -11.82
C VAL A 124 9.67 3.27 -11.36
N THR A 125 10.40 2.37 -12.00
CA THR A 125 10.39 0.95 -11.65
C THR A 125 11.76 0.32 -11.79
N ASN A 126 12.02 -0.74 -11.04
CA ASN A 126 13.18 -1.61 -11.24
C ASN A 126 12.83 -2.91 -11.99
N LYS A 127 11.58 -3.02 -12.50
CA LYS A 127 11.07 -4.14 -13.30
C LYS A 127 10.19 -3.56 -14.43
N PRO A 128 10.70 -3.47 -15.67
CA PRO A 128 9.99 -2.78 -16.76
C PRO A 128 8.68 -3.48 -17.16
N ASP A 129 8.58 -4.79 -16.91
CA ASP A 129 7.43 -5.63 -17.26
C ASP A 129 6.52 -5.93 -16.06
N CYS A 130 6.59 -5.12 -15.00
CA CYS A 130 5.66 -5.28 -13.88
C CYS A 130 4.28 -4.66 -14.22
N GLY A 131 3.22 -5.22 -13.63
CA GLY A 131 1.85 -4.75 -13.89
C GLY A 131 1.58 -3.28 -13.52
N GLY A 132 2.39 -2.66 -12.66
CA GLY A 132 2.35 -1.21 -12.43
C GLY A 132 2.88 -0.40 -13.62
N ALA A 133 3.95 -0.89 -14.27
CA ALA A 133 4.53 -0.26 -15.46
C ALA A 133 3.64 -0.41 -16.69
N GLU A 134 3.01 -1.57 -16.89
CA GLU A 134 2.00 -1.78 -17.92
C GLU A 134 0.86 -0.77 -17.77
N PHE A 135 0.28 -0.65 -16.57
CA PHE A 135 -0.80 0.30 -16.32
C PHE A 135 -0.41 1.76 -16.50
N ALA A 136 0.81 2.15 -16.12
CA ALA A 136 1.30 3.50 -16.39
C ALA A 136 1.33 3.79 -17.90
N ARG A 137 1.81 2.85 -18.72
CA ARG A 137 1.81 3.00 -20.18
C ARG A 137 0.39 3.09 -20.74
N ASP A 138 -0.54 2.28 -20.23
CA ASP A 138 -1.96 2.35 -20.63
C ASP A 138 -2.59 3.70 -20.29
N CYS A 139 -2.14 4.35 -19.21
CA CYS A 139 -2.56 5.69 -18.82
C CYS A 139 -1.78 6.82 -19.54
N GLY A 140 -0.83 6.50 -20.42
CA GLY A 140 0.04 7.48 -21.06
C GLY A 140 1.10 8.11 -20.14
N ILE A 141 1.38 7.50 -18.99
CA ILE A 141 2.38 7.97 -18.02
C ILE A 141 3.76 7.41 -18.40
N PRO A 142 4.77 8.26 -18.63
CA PRO A 142 6.13 7.81 -18.92
C PRO A 142 6.71 6.90 -17.83
N VAL A 143 7.43 5.86 -18.25
CA VAL A 143 8.08 4.89 -17.35
C VAL A 143 9.60 5.02 -17.44
N ILE A 144 10.24 5.22 -16.29
CA ILE A 144 11.70 5.23 -16.14
C ILE A 144 12.15 3.94 -15.46
N LEU A 145 13.18 3.30 -16.03
CA LEU A 145 13.85 2.19 -15.35
C LEU A 145 14.94 2.70 -14.42
N PHE A 146 14.90 2.26 -13.17
CA PHE A 146 15.89 2.57 -12.14
C PHE A 146 15.92 1.43 -11.10
N PRO A 147 17.08 1.03 -10.55
CA PRO A 147 18.43 1.57 -10.81
C PRO A 147 19.13 0.89 -11.99
N LYS A 148 20.18 1.55 -12.50
CA LYS A 148 21.18 0.92 -13.36
C LYS A 148 21.91 -0.18 -12.59
N ILE A 149 21.77 -1.42 -13.01
CA ILE A 149 22.50 -2.58 -12.45
C ILE A 149 23.10 -3.40 -13.58
N LYS A 150 24.00 -4.34 -13.25
CA LYS A 150 24.66 -5.20 -14.25
C LYS A 150 23.66 -5.91 -15.16
N ASP A 151 22.57 -6.40 -14.57
CA ASP A 151 21.53 -7.16 -15.27
C ASP A 151 20.45 -6.28 -15.90
N ALA A 152 20.54 -4.95 -15.74
CA ALA A 152 19.64 -3.95 -16.31
C ALA A 152 20.42 -2.65 -16.60
N PRO A 153 21.35 -2.67 -17.58
CA PRO A 153 22.24 -1.54 -17.89
C PRO A 153 21.51 -0.31 -18.45
N GLU A 154 20.30 -0.49 -18.94
CA GLU A 154 19.37 0.53 -19.44
C GLU A 154 18.71 1.36 -18.32
N GLY A 155 18.84 0.92 -17.06
CA GLY A 155 18.42 1.70 -15.90
C GLY A 155 19.22 2.99 -15.76
N LEU A 156 18.63 3.99 -15.08
CA LEU A 156 19.31 5.24 -14.78
C LEU A 156 20.22 5.14 -13.54
N SER A 157 21.29 5.93 -13.51
CA SER A 157 22.03 6.24 -12.28
C SER A 157 21.20 7.17 -11.38
N SER A 158 21.55 7.27 -10.09
CA SER A 158 20.88 8.18 -9.15
C SER A 158 20.88 9.63 -9.65
N THR A 159 22.01 10.12 -10.17
CA THR A 159 22.14 11.49 -10.71
C THR A 159 21.24 11.72 -11.93
N ASN A 160 21.16 10.75 -12.84
CA ASN A 160 20.32 10.86 -14.03
C ASN A 160 18.83 10.75 -13.68
N LEU A 161 18.49 9.93 -12.68
CA LEU A 161 17.13 9.88 -12.13
C LEU A 161 16.73 11.25 -11.56
N ILE A 162 17.54 11.85 -10.70
CA ILE A 162 17.26 13.19 -10.13
C ILE A 162 17.08 14.23 -11.24
N THR A 163 17.95 14.21 -12.24
CA THR A 163 17.86 15.12 -13.39
C THR A 163 16.53 14.92 -14.14
N SER A 164 16.11 13.68 -14.32
CA SER A 164 14.85 13.35 -15.00
C SER A 164 13.64 13.80 -14.17
N LEU A 165 13.61 13.50 -12.87
CA LEU A 165 12.52 13.90 -11.98
C LEU A 165 12.37 15.44 -11.91
N ARG A 166 13.48 16.19 -11.96
CA ARG A 166 13.46 17.66 -12.07
C ARG A 166 12.88 18.15 -13.39
N LYS A 167 13.15 17.48 -14.51
CA LYS A 167 12.55 17.81 -15.82
C LYS A 167 11.03 17.57 -15.83
N PHE A 168 10.56 16.58 -15.07
CA PHE A 168 9.15 16.33 -14.83
C PHE A 168 8.54 17.27 -13.77
N GLU A 169 9.34 18.18 -13.21
CA GLU A 169 8.95 19.11 -12.14
C GLU A 169 8.33 18.41 -10.92
N VAL A 170 8.78 17.19 -10.62
CA VAL A 170 8.22 16.38 -9.53
C VAL A 170 8.33 17.15 -8.21
N ASP A 171 7.21 17.27 -7.50
CA ASP A 171 7.10 17.83 -6.15
C ASP A 171 7.18 16.71 -5.10
N ILE A 172 6.51 15.57 -5.32
CA ILE A 172 6.38 14.47 -4.35
C ILE A 172 6.66 13.12 -5.00
N ILE A 173 7.43 12.27 -4.32
CA ILE A 173 7.73 10.89 -4.71
C ILE A 173 6.94 9.94 -3.80
N LEU A 174 6.20 9.01 -4.40
CA LEU A 174 5.34 8.03 -3.73
C LEU A 174 5.90 6.62 -3.98
N LEU A 175 6.53 6.02 -2.97
CA LEU A 175 6.93 4.61 -3.02
C LEU A 175 5.68 3.74 -2.79
N ALA A 176 5.16 3.15 -3.87
CA ALA A 176 3.94 2.36 -3.90
C ALA A 176 4.26 0.87 -4.14
N GLY A 177 5.05 0.30 -3.21
CA GLY A 177 5.58 -1.06 -3.33
C GLY A 177 6.89 -1.14 -4.10
N TYR A 178 7.76 -0.14 -3.93
CA TYR A 178 9.11 -0.14 -4.47
C TYR A 178 10.07 -0.89 -3.54
N LEU A 179 10.86 -1.84 -4.07
CA LEU A 179 11.60 -2.82 -3.27
C LEU A 179 13.12 -2.59 -3.24
N LYS A 180 13.60 -1.43 -3.72
CA LYS A 180 15.02 -1.07 -3.65
C LYS A 180 15.21 0.09 -2.69
N LEU A 181 16.34 0.09 -1.97
CA LEU A 181 16.73 1.23 -1.15
C LEU A 181 16.80 2.49 -1.99
N ILE A 182 16.27 3.58 -1.46
CA ILE A 182 16.40 4.89 -2.10
C ILE A 182 17.82 5.41 -1.86
N PRO A 183 18.54 5.85 -2.93
CA PRO A 183 19.86 6.44 -2.75
C PRO A 183 19.81 7.71 -1.91
N VAL A 184 20.84 7.90 -1.11
CA VAL A 184 21.00 9.08 -0.25
C VAL A 184 20.93 10.39 -1.04
N GLU A 185 21.46 10.40 -2.26
CA GLU A 185 21.41 11.57 -3.15
C GLU A 185 19.98 11.95 -3.52
N LEU A 186 19.09 10.97 -3.68
CA LEU A 186 17.68 11.22 -3.97
C LEU A 186 16.95 11.76 -2.73
N VAL A 187 17.20 11.16 -1.55
CA VAL A 187 16.64 11.64 -0.27
C VAL A 187 17.03 13.10 -0.03
N ARG A 188 18.29 13.46 -0.29
CA ARG A 188 18.79 14.84 -0.15
C ARG A 188 18.23 15.80 -1.19
N ALA A 189 17.96 15.31 -2.41
CA ALA A 189 17.37 16.13 -3.47
C ALA A 189 15.86 16.38 -3.26
N TYR A 190 15.17 15.52 -2.51
CA TYR A 190 13.74 15.57 -2.23
C TYR A 190 13.46 15.54 -0.72
N PRO A 191 13.97 16.52 0.05
CA PRO A 191 13.81 16.52 1.51
C PRO A 191 12.34 16.60 1.89
N ARG A 192 11.89 15.70 2.77
CA ARG A 192 10.48 15.61 3.22
C ARG A 192 9.47 15.52 2.07
N SER A 193 9.89 14.98 0.93
CA SER A 193 9.07 14.90 -0.29
C SER A 193 9.00 13.48 -0.85
N ILE A 194 9.52 12.50 -0.12
CA ILE A 194 9.45 11.08 -0.47
C ILE A 194 8.64 10.37 0.60
N LEU A 195 7.56 9.71 0.20
CA LEU A 195 6.68 8.93 1.06
C LEU A 195 6.83 7.45 0.76
N ASN A 196 6.76 6.63 1.80
CA ASN A 196 6.62 5.19 1.67
C ASN A 196 5.41 4.70 2.44
N ILE A 197 4.75 3.68 1.92
CA ILE A 197 3.74 2.91 2.64
C ILE A 197 4.32 1.55 3.00
N HIS A 198 4.28 1.23 4.28
CA HIS A 198 4.79 -0.02 4.84
C HIS A 198 3.66 -0.85 5.46
N PRO A 199 3.55 -2.17 5.17
CA PRO A 199 2.40 -3.00 5.55
C PRO A 199 2.41 -3.49 7.02
N SER A 200 2.90 -2.66 7.95
CA SER A 200 2.79 -2.89 9.40
C SER A 200 2.74 -1.57 10.15
N LEU A 201 2.34 -1.64 11.43
CA LEU A 201 2.37 -0.51 12.36
C LEU A 201 3.81 -0.27 12.82
N LEU A 202 4.56 0.56 12.07
CA LEU A 202 5.93 0.93 12.42
C LEU A 202 6.01 1.53 13.84
N PRO A 203 7.10 1.26 14.59
CA PRO A 203 8.33 0.59 14.15
C PRO A 203 8.25 -0.96 14.10
N ALA A 204 7.11 -1.57 14.48
CA ALA A 204 6.97 -3.02 14.47
C ALA A 204 7.02 -3.59 13.05
N PHE A 205 7.77 -4.68 12.86
CA PHE A 205 7.92 -5.37 11.57
C PHE A 205 8.41 -4.46 10.43
N GLY A 206 9.15 -3.40 10.73
CA GLY A 206 9.86 -2.57 9.76
C GLY A 206 11.31 -2.99 9.54
N GLY A 207 11.98 -2.30 8.63
CA GLY A 207 13.42 -2.39 8.42
C GLY A 207 13.83 -3.39 7.34
N LYS A 208 15.14 -3.55 7.19
CA LYS A 208 15.73 -4.35 6.11
C LYS A 208 15.21 -5.79 6.14
N GLY A 209 14.60 -6.22 5.03
CA GLY A 209 14.09 -7.59 4.86
C GLY A 209 12.60 -7.76 5.21
N CYS A 210 11.98 -6.76 5.84
CA CYS A 210 10.56 -6.70 6.12
C CYS A 210 9.84 -6.02 4.95
N PHE A 211 9.43 -6.77 3.93
CA PHE A 211 8.67 -6.20 2.81
C PHE A 211 7.68 -7.22 2.22
N GLY A 212 6.59 -6.71 1.65
CA GLY A 212 5.54 -7.53 1.04
C GLY A 212 5.04 -8.64 1.98
N MET A 213 4.86 -9.84 1.43
CA MET A 213 4.31 -10.99 2.19
C MET A 213 5.15 -11.41 3.42
N LYS A 214 6.44 -11.05 3.46
CA LYS A 214 7.29 -11.36 4.62
C LYS A 214 6.79 -10.67 5.89
N VAL A 215 6.23 -9.47 5.76
CA VAL A 215 5.70 -8.70 6.90
C VAL A 215 4.48 -9.41 7.49
N HIS A 216 3.49 -9.74 6.67
CA HIS A 216 2.29 -10.43 7.14
C HIS A 216 2.60 -11.81 7.75
N LYS A 217 3.54 -12.56 7.16
CA LYS A 217 4.02 -13.83 7.74
C LYS A 217 4.65 -13.63 9.12
N ALA A 218 5.47 -12.58 9.29
CA ALA A 218 6.07 -12.27 10.58
C ALA A 218 5.03 -11.83 11.62
N VAL A 219 4.02 -11.05 11.21
CA VAL A 219 2.90 -10.64 12.08
C VAL A 219 2.13 -11.87 12.57
N ILE A 220 1.72 -12.77 11.67
CA ILE A 220 1.01 -14.01 12.05
C ILE A 220 1.87 -14.87 12.97
N ALA A 221 3.15 -15.08 12.63
CA ALA A 221 4.06 -15.87 13.44
C ALA A 221 4.30 -15.30 14.84
N SER A 222 4.22 -13.97 15.01
CA SER A 222 4.38 -13.32 16.31
C SER A 222 3.18 -13.46 17.25
N GLY A 223 2.00 -13.83 16.74
CA GLY A 223 0.75 -13.83 17.51
C GLY A 223 0.18 -12.43 17.80
N ALA A 224 0.67 -11.39 17.12
CA ALA A 224 0.14 -10.04 17.25
C ALA A 224 -1.37 -9.99 16.94
N ARG A 225 -2.11 -9.18 17.69
CA ARG A 225 -3.57 -9.00 17.52
C ARG A 225 -3.95 -7.86 16.58
N TYR A 226 -2.97 -7.02 16.25
CA TYR A 226 -3.16 -5.85 15.39
C TYR A 226 -1.98 -5.72 14.42
N SER A 227 -2.30 -5.20 13.24
CA SER A 227 -1.38 -4.84 12.17
C SER A 227 -1.95 -3.62 11.45
N GLY A 228 -1.58 -3.41 10.20
CA GLY A 228 -2.11 -2.33 9.36
C GLY A 228 -1.00 -1.48 8.75
N PRO A 229 -1.33 -0.58 7.81
CA PRO A 229 -0.31 0.17 7.10
C PRO A 229 0.18 1.39 7.86
N THR A 230 1.44 1.77 7.58
CA THR A 230 2.05 3.04 7.99
C THR A 230 2.52 3.82 6.78
N ILE A 231 2.19 5.11 6.72
CA ILE A 231 2.82 6.05 5.80
C ILE A 231 3.82 6.89 6.57
N HIS A 232 5.03 7.00 6.04
CA HIS A 232 6.11 7.77 6.64
C HIS A 232 6.95 8.46 5.57
N PHE A 233 7.67 9.51 5.97
CA PHE A 233 8.72 10.06 5.14
C PHE A 233 9.86 9.08 5.00
N VAL A 234 10.50 9.04 3.83
CA VAL A 234 11.71 8.24 3.61
C VAL A 234 12.94 9.02 4.06
N ASP A 235 13.83 8.34 4.78
CA ASP A 235 15.18 8.81 5.11
C ASP A 235 16.24 7.85 4.53
N GLU A 236 17.49 7.95 4.99
CA GLU A 236 18.61 7.12 4.49
C GLU A 236 18.50 5.64 4.90
N ASN A 237 17.59 5.28 5.82
CA ASN A 237 17.40 3.94 6.34
C ASN A 237 15.99 3.39 6.04
N TYR A 238 15.85 2.07 6.13
CA TYR A 238 14.55 1.42 5.90
C TYR A 238 13.59 1.70 7.07
N ASP A 239 12.45 2.30 6.75
CA ASP A 239 11.28 2.42 7.62
C ASP A 239 11.51 3.13 8.97
N THR A 240 12.49 4.04 9.04
CA THR A 240 12.79 4.82 10.25
C THR A 240 12.34 6.27 10.19
N GLY A 241 11.95 6.75 9.01
CA GLY A 241 11.56 8.14 8.87
C GLY A 241 10.26 8.47 9.60
N ARG A 242 10.00 9.77 9.75
CA ARG A 242 8.87 10.27 10.54
C ARG A 242 7.54 9.74 10.01
N ILE A 243 6.79 9.10 10.89
CA ILE A 243 5.43 8.59 10.62
C ILE A 243 4.48 9.77 10.40
N LEU A 244 3.68 9.67 9.34
CA LEU A 244 2.62 10.62 8.99
C LEU A 244 1.25 10.11 9.40
N ALA A 245 0.96 8.84 9.08
CA ALA A 245 -0.34 8.25 9.36
C ALA A 245 -0.25 6.73 9.49
N GLN A 246 -1.18 6.15 10.25
CA GLN A 246 -1.34 4.71 10.42
C GLN A 246 -2.82 4.35 10.45
N ARG A 247 -3.16 3.14 10.01
CA ARG A 247 -4.49 2.52 10.16
C ARG A 247 -4.33 1.21 10.90
N VAL A 248 -5.15 0.98 11.93
CA VAL A 248 -5.13 -0.28 12.67
C VAL A 248 -6.04 -1.29 12.00
N VAL A 249 -5.51 -2.49 11.78
CA VAL A 249 -6.22 -3.64 11.21
C VAL A 249 -6.16 -4.79 12.22
N PRO A 250 -7.31 -5.40 12.61
CA PRO A 250 -7.30 -6.55 13.50
C PRO A 250 -6.72 -7.78 12.78
N VAL A 251 -5.94 -8.56 13.52
CA VAL A 251 -5.49 -9.91 13.14
C VAL A 251 -6.44 -10.91 13.80
N LEU A 252 -7.21 -11.61 12.97
CA LEU A 252 -8.20 -12.59 13.43
C LEU A 252 -7.51 -13.89 13.86
N ALA A 253 -8.15 -14.64 14.76
CA ALA A 253 -7.54 -15.82 15.38
C ALA A 253 -7.05 -16.89 14.38
N ASN A 254 -7.71 -16.98 13.21
CA ASN A 254 -7.43 -17.98 12.19
C ASN A 254 -6.95 -17.36 10.86
N ASP A 255 -6.49 -16.09 10.89
CA ASP A 255 -5.99 -15.45 9.67
C ASP A 255 -4.78 -16.22 9.12
N THR A 256 -4.81 -16.48 7.82
CA THR A 256 -3.60 -16.71 7.02
C THR A 256 -2.90 -15.38 6.75
N ALA A 257 -1.61 -15.44 6.40
CA ALA A 257 -0.85 -14.23 6.04
C ALA A 257 -1.46 -13.52 4.82
N GLU A 258 -2.02 -14.29 3.89
CA GLU A 258 -2.69 -13.80 2.67
C GLU A 258 -4.01 -13.09 2.98
N GLU A 259 -4.80 -13.59 3.93
CA GLU A 259 -6.04 -12.92 4.38
C GLU A 259 -5.74 -11.61 5.10
N LEU A 260 -4.75 -11.62 6.00
CA LEU A 260 -4.27 -10.41 6.65
C LEU A 260 -3.74 -9.42 5.61
N ALA A 261 -2.93 -9.87 4.64
CA ALA A 261 -2.39 -9.03 3.58
C ALA A 261 -3.50 -8.34 2.77
N LYS A 262 -4.56 -9.05 2.41
CA LYS A 262 -5.72 -8.46 1.70
C LYS A 262 -6.39 -7.37 2.54
N ARG A 263 -6.56 -7.60 3.85
CA ARG A 263 -7.19 -6.63 4.75
C ARG A 263 -6.32 -5.39 4.95
N VAL A 264 -5.01 -5.57 5.11
CA VAL A 264 -4.05 -4.46 5.20
C VAL A 264 -3.99 -3.68 3.90
N LEU A 265 -3.93 -4.36 2.75
CA LEU A 265 -3.89 -3.73 1.43
C LEU A 265 -5.13 -2.87 1.14
N HIS A 266 -6.30 -3.27 1.64
CA HIS A 266 -7.51 -2.44 1.54
C HIS A 266 -7.33 -1.09 2.25
N GLU A 267 -6.81 -1.10 3.48
CA GLU A 267 -6.50 0.14 4.21
C GLU A 267 -5.35 0.91 3.59
N GLU A 268 -4.37 0.24 2.96
CA GLU A 268 -3.28 0.91 2.24
C GLU A 268 -3.82 1.81 1.14
N HIS A 269 -4.73 1.30 0.32
CA HIS A 269 -5.32 2.04 -0.80
C HIS A 269 -5.99 3.33 -0.34
N GLN A 270 -6.75 3.27 0.75
CA GLN A 270 -7.44 4.43 1.31
C GLN A 270 -6.45 5.39 1.96
N LEU A 271 -5.59 4.90 2.85
CA LEU A 271 -4.67 5.73 3.62
C LEU A 271 -3.68 6.47 2.71
N TYR A 272 -3.20 5.82 1.64
CA TYR A 272 -2.25 6.46 0.73
C TYR A 272 -2.89 7.56 -0.09
N VAL A 273 -4.15 7.38 -0.53
CA VAL A 273 -4.91 8.43 -1.19
C VAL A 273 -5.15 9.61 -0.25
N GLU A 274 -5.59 9.34 0.99
CA GLU A 274 -5.85 10.37 2.02
C GLU A 274 -4.61 11.24 2.31
N VAL A 275 -3.46 10.61 2.58
CA VAL A 275 -2.22 11.34 2.87
C VAL A 275 -1.69 12.07 1.65
N THR A 276 -1.80 11.47 0.45
CA THR A 276 -1.38 12.15 -0.79
C THR A 276 -2.25 13.38 -1.08
N ALA A 277 -3.57 13.28 -0.86
CA ALA A 277 -4.48 14.42 -1.01
C ALA A 277 -4.09 15.57 -0.07
N ALA A 278 -3.91 15.28 1.22
CA ALA A 278 -3.52 16.29 2.21
C ALA A 278 -2.21 17.01 1.83
N LEU A 279 -1.18 16.27 1.40
CA LEU A 279 0.10 16.88 0.98
C LEU A 279 0.00 17.66 -0.33
N CYS A 280 -0.98 17.36 -1.18
CA CYS A 280 -1.23 18.13 -2.40
C CYS A 280 -1.92 19.47 -2.13
N GLU A 281 -2.58 19.61 -0.98
CA GLU A 281 -3.23 20.86 -0.55
C GLU A 281 -2.26 21.81 0.16
N GLU A 282 -1.13 21.33 0.67
CA GLU A 282 -0.13 22.17 1.33
C GLU A 282 0.54 23.15 0.32
N PRO A 283 0.62 24.46 0.66
CA PRO A 283 1.43 25.41 -0.09
C PRO A 283 2.89 24.95 -0.20
N LEU A 284 3.55 25.29 -1.31
CA LEU A 284 4.96 24.95 -1.57
C LEU A 284 5.93 25.79 -0.74
#